data_AF-A0A6G3D5B7-F1
#
_entry.id   AF-A0A6G3D5B7-F1
#
_cell.length_a   1.000
_cell.length_b   1.000
_cell.length_c   1.000
_cell.angle_alpha   90.00
_cell.angle_beta   90.00
_cell.angle_gamma   90.00
#
_symmetry.space_group_name_H-M   'P 1'
#
loop_
_entity.id
_entity.type
_entity.pdbx_description
1 polymer ?
#
loop_
_entity_poly.entity_id
_entity_poly.type
_entity_poly.pdbx_seq_one_letter_code
_entity_poly.pdbx_strand_id
1 'polypeptide(L)'
;MSRSGPDPFAVFGLTGEPGTDAFWASVAAVTTPVAAPDGDGWATLFLRRGSRAASVVFESWSEPVPLRRWGDTDCWYAEVRMPAQLRVTYRFLAGDDAYADPYNPAGAGGDRSLAATPDAPAQPHWPLVGATDVLPLPRTRLRWTSERLGGRRTVRVHPVGGGGPVVLLLDGDDWLYLHPATAAFDSAAASGEMPPVTLVFLPAKDRGAEFGCRPALWEAVRDELLPLVAGSGVPADPGRTVVAGQSLGGLSALYAALEFPDLVSRVACQSASLWWTPDAAALPDPLGGPVGGTLAARLRARPDLSGLRIAFDVGEHETRMLPHCALVEGLAEQAGATVRVSRSAAGHDRAGWRHALLRDVAWALG
;
A
#
# COMPACT_ATOMS: atom_id res chain seq x y z
N MET A 1 44.15 -17.80 -4.41
CA MET A 1 44.12 -17.81 -5.90
C MET A 1 43.36 -16.58 -6.35
N SER A 2 44.07 -15.59 -6.90
CA SER A 2 43.48 -14.35 -7.41
C SER A 2 42.53 -14.67 -8.57
N ARG A 3 41.23 -14.42 -8.40
CA ARG A 3 40.28 -14.45 -9.51
C ARG A 3 40.34 -13.11 -10.23
N SER A 4 41.27 -12.99 -11.18
CA SER A 4 41.37 -11.87 -12.12
C SER A 4 40.31 -12.00 -13.24
N GLY A 5 39.03 -11.99 -12.86
CA GLY A 5 37.92 -11.72 -13.76
C GLY A 5 37.47 -10.27 -13.63
N PRO A 6 36.68 -9.73 -14.57
CA PRO A 6 36.01 -8.44 -14.36
C PRO A 6 35.17 -8.53 -13.08
N ASP A 7 35.26 -7.51 -12.23
CA ASP A 7 34.44 -7.38 -11.02
C ASP A 7 32.96 -7.45 -11.42
N PRO A 8 32.21 -8.50 -11.04
CA PRO A 8 30.84 -8.67 -11.50
C PRO A 8 29.90 -7.58 -10.95
N PHE A 9 30.33 -6.82 -9.94
CA PHE A 9 29.53 -5.73 -9.39
C PHE A 9 29.87 -4.36 -9.99
N ALA A 10 30.88 -4.27 -10.86
CA ALA A 10 31.25 -3.03 -11.54
C ALA A 10 30.13 -2.50 -12.46
N VAL A 11 29.30 -3.38 -13.04
CA VAL A 11 28.12 -2.98 -13.84
C VAL A 11 27.06 -2.24 -13.01
N PHE A 12 27.06 -2.44 -11.70
CA PHE A 12 26.22 -1.73 -10.72
C PHE A 12 26.94 -0.52 -10.11
N GLY A 13 28.10 -0.12 -10.66
CA GLY A 13 28.87 1.03 -10.16
C GLY A 13 29.53 0.82 -8.80
N LEU A 14 29.61 -0.43 -8.31
CA LEU A 14 30.29 -0.77 -7.07
C LEU A 14 31.79 -1.00 -7.32
N THR A 15 32.61 -0.77 -6.31
CA THR A 15 34.07 -0.88 -6.42
C THR A 15 34.68 -1.59 -5.21
N GLY A 16 35.88 -2.13 -5.38
CA GLY A 16 36.59 -2.88 -4.33
C GLY A 16 36.22 -4.37 -4.32
N GLU A 17 37.04 -5.18 -3.67
CA GLU A 17 36.83 -6.63 -3.62
C GLU A 17 35.61 -6.97 -2.72
N PRO A 18 34.62 -7.76 -3.20
CA PRO A 18 33.40 -7.99 -2.43
C PRO A 18 33.64 -8.65 -1.07
N GLY A 19 33.11 -8.03 -0.02
CA GLY A 19 33.30 -8.44 1.38
C GLY A 19 34.46 -7.75 2.10
N THR A 20 35.19 -6.86 1.43
CA THR A 20 36.13 -5.93 2.07
C THR A 20 35.42 -4.69 2.61
N ASP A 21 36.02 -4.00 3.57
CA ASP A 21 35.47 -2.73 4.06
C ASP A 21 35.43 -1.65 2.97
N ALA A 22 36.38 -1.66 2.02
CA ALA A 22 36.35 -0.77 0.87
C ALA A 22 35.12 -1.03 -0.01
N PHE A 23 34.76 -2.30 -0.25
CA PHE A 23 33.55 -2.64 -0.96
C PHE A 23 32.30 -2.17 -0.23
N TRP A 24 32.19 -2.44 1.08
CA TRP A 24 31.03 -2.01 1.86
C TRP A 24 30.92 -0.49 2.00
N ALA A 25 32.03 0.24 1.99
CA ALA A 25 32.03 1.70 1.88
C ALA A 25 31.47 2.17 0.52
N SER A 26 31.76 1.47 -0.58
CA SER A 26 31.16 1.77 -1.89
C SER A 26 29.65 1.51 -1.91
N VAL A 27 29.20 0.42 -1.27
CA VAL A 27 27.77 0.08 -1.13
C VAL A 27 27.05 1.15 -0.31
N ALA A 28 27.64 1.61 0.80
CA ALA A 28 27.04 2.65 1.63
C ALA A 28 26.98 4.03 0.96
N ALA A 29 27.76 4.25 -0.10
CA ALA A 29 27.77 5.49 -0.87
C ALA A 29 26.68 5.54 -1.96
N VAL A 30 25.99 4.42 -2.22
CA VAL A 30 24.90 4.32 -3.19
C VAL A 30 23.59 3.95 -2.49
N THR A 31 22.46 4.15 -3.16
CA THR A 31 21.16 3.68 -2.65
C THR A 31 20.96 2.24 -3.09
N THR A 32 20.85 1.31 -2.14
CA THR A 32 20.50 -0.09 -2.44
C THR A 32 18.98 -0.28 -2.50
N PRO A 33 18.49 -1.29 -3.25
CA PRO A 33 19.25 -2.13 -4.17
C PRO A 33 19.67 -1.34 -5.43
N VAL A 34 20.72 -1.79 -6.11
CA VAL A 34 21.28 -1.08 -7.27
C VAL A 34 20.85 -1.78 -8.56
N ALA A 35 20.34 -1.03 -9.52
CA ALA A 35 19.83 -1.58 -10.78
C ALA A 35 20.73 -1.23 -11.96
N ALA A 36 20.85 -2.15 -12.91
CA ALA A 36 21.46 -1.98 -14.22
C ALA A 36 20.46 -2.40 -15.32
N PRO A 37 20.48 -1.77 -16.51
CA PRO A 37 19.58 -2.15 -17.60
C PRO A 37 19.75 -3.61 -18.02
N ASP A 38 18.65 -4.35 -18.18
CA ASP A 38 18.62 -5.74 -18.67
C ASP A 38 17.40 -5.96 -19.59
N GLY A 39 17.62 -5.82 -20.90
CA GLY A 39 16.57 -5.97 -21.91
C GLY A 39 15.47 -4.92 -21.78
N ASP A 40 14.25 -5.37 -21.52
CA ASP A 40 13.05 -4.57 -21.31
C ASP A 40 12.80 -4.22 -19.83
N GLY A 41 13.71 -4.60 -18.94
CA GLY A 41 13.65 -4.32 -17.51
C GLY A 41 15.02 -4.07 -16.91
N TRP A 42 15.21 -4.57 -15.70
CA TRP A 42 16.37 -4.24 -14.87
C TRP A 42 16.92 -5.47 -14.17
N ALA A 43 18.23 -5.69 -14.26
CA ALA A 43 18.93 -6.55 -13.32
C ALA A 43 19.14 -5.73 -12.04
N THR A 44 18.62 -6.18 -10.91
CA THR A 44 18.70 -5.44 -9.63
C THR A 44 19.48 -6.25 -8.61
N LEU A 45 20.57 -5.67 -8.12
CA LEU A 45 21.49 -6.26 -7.17
C LEU A 45 21.07 -5.93 -5.74
N PHE A 46 20.69 -6.98 -5.01
CA PHE A 46 20.44 -6.96 -3.57
C PHE A 46 21.70 -7.45 -2.86
N LEU A 47 22.17 -6.69 -1.87
CA LEU A 47 23.39 -6.98 -1.12
C LEU A 47 23.10 -7.04 0.36
N ARG A 48 23.82 -7.93 1.05
CA ARG A 48 23.71 -8.07 2.50
C ARG A 48 25.05 -8.47 3.11
N ARG A 49 25.47 -7.72 4.12
CA ARG A 49 26.64 -8.03 4.94
C ARG A 49 26.26 -8.98 6.08
N GLY A 50 26.96 -10.10 6.25
CA GLY A 50 26.79 -10.96 7.42
C GLY A 50 27.28 -12.39 7.27
N SER A 51 27.14 -13.17 8.35
CA SER A 51 27.66 -14.54 8.45
C SER A 51 26.64 -15.64 8.11
N ARG A 52 25.34 -15.33 8.17
CA ARG A 52 24.24 -16.30 7.95
C ARG A 52 23.73 -16.24 6.52
N ALA A 53 23.37 -17.39 5.96
CA ALA A 53 22.60 -17.45 4.72
C ALA A 53 21.27 -16.70 4.89
N ALA A 54 20.82 -16.09 3.80
CA ALA A 54 19.60 -15.30 3.80
C ALA A 54 18.94 -15.35 2.42
N SER A 55 17.68 -14.94 2.37
CA SER A 55 16.93 -14.71 1.13
C SER A 55 16.40 -13.29 1.10
N VAL A 56 16.27 -12.70 -0.07
CA VAL A 56 15.40 -11.53 -0.27
C VAL A 56 13.98 -12.03 -0.48
N VAL A 57 13.03 -11.45 0.24
CA VAL A 57 11.60 -11.74 0.15
C VAL A 57 10.85 -10.47 -0.15
N PHE A 58 10.04 -10.53 -1.19
CA PHE A 58 9.17 -9.44 -1.63
C PHE A 58 7.77 -9.63 -1.05
N GLU A 59 7.05 -8.52 -0.85
CA GLU A 59 5.71 -8.55 -0.26
C GLU A 59 4.68 -9.18 -1.18
N SER A 60 4.74 -8.89 -2.47
CA SER A 60 3.70 -9.31 -3.42
C SER A 60 4.21 -9.62 -4.83
N TRP A 61 5.52 -9.76 -5.03
CA TRP A 61 6.11 -9.92 -6.36
C TRP A 61 7.28 -10.91 -6.32
N SER A 62 7.17 -12.00 -7.10
CA SER A 62 8.13 -13.10 -7.15
C SER A 62 8.24 -13.96 -5.88
N GLU A 63 8.71 -15.19 -6.06
CA GLU A 63 9.09 -16.08 -4.98
C GLU A 63 10.34 -15.57 -4.24
N PRO A 64 10.55 -15.99 -2.97
CA PRO A 64 11.80 -15.73 -2.26
C PRO A 64 13.05 -16.09 -3.07
N VAL A 65 14.02 -15.17 -3.13
CA VAL A 65 15.28 -15.40 -3.86
C VAL A 65 16.42 -15.61 -2.85
N PRO A 66 17.03 -16.80 -2.79
CA PRO A 66 18.18 -17.06 -1.93
C PRO A 66 19.39 -16.22 -2.33
N LEU A 67 20.05 -15.61 -1.35
CA LEU A 67 21.32 -14.92 -1.58
C LEU A 67 22.46 -15.94 -1.73
N ARG A 68 23.37 -15.65 -2.66
CA ARG A 68 24.62 -16.39 -2.85
C ARG A 68 25.73 -15.74 -2.05
N ARG A 69 26.59 -16.54 -1.42
CA ARG A 69 27.78 -16.04 -0.73
C ARG A 69 28.91 -15.80 -1.72
N TRP A 70 29.60 -14.67 -1.60
CA TRP A 70 30.80 -14.39 -2.37
C TRP A 70 32.02 -15.05 -1.73
N GLY A 71 32.40 -16.24 -2.23
CA GLY A 71 33.51 -17.01 -1.65
C GLY A 71 33.31 -17.24 -0.14
N ASP A 72 34.37 -17.03 0.64
CA ASP A 72 34.35 -17.16 2.10
C ASP A 72 34.17 -15.81 2.84
N THR A 73 33.64 -14.77 2.17
CA THR A 73 33.51 -13.42 2.74
C THR A 73 32.18 -13.22 3.48
N ASP A 74 31.94 -12.01 3.99
CA ASP A 74 30.66 -11.61 4.59
C ASP A 74 29.65 -11.05 3.57
N CYS A 75 29.97 -11.10 2.27
CA CYS A 75 29.12 -10.59 1.20
C CYS A 75 28.15 -11.65 0.68
N TRP A 76 26.87 -11.36 0.85
CA TRP A 76 25.75 -12.13 0.29
C TRP A 76 25.03 -11.27 -0.75
N TYR A 77 24.67 -11.88 -1.88
CA TYR A 77 24.05 -11.14 -2.98
C TYR A 77 23.02 -11.96 -3.75
N ALA A 78 22.02 -11.27 -4.30
CA ALA A 78 21.15 -11.80 -5.34
C ALA A 78 21.01 -10.76 -6.44
N GLU A 79 21.08 -11.23 -7.68
CA GLU A 79 20.73 -10.44 -8.85
C GLU A 79 19.35 -10.90 -9.29
N VAL A 80 18.40 -9.97 -9.28
CA VAL A 80 16.99 -10.25 -9.54
C VAL A 80 16.55 -9.44 -10.75
N ARG A 81 16.03 -10.10 -11.78
CA ARG A 81 15.43 -9.43 -12.95
C ARG A 81 14.07 -8.86 -12.57
N MET A 82 13.96 -7.53 -12.56
CA MET A 82 12.76 -6.77 -12.24
C MET A 82 12.15 -6.16 -13.52
N PRO A 83 10.82 -6.23 -13.73
CA PRO A 83 10.17 -5.59 -14.86
C PRO A 83 10.27 -4.05 -14.76
N ALA A 84 10.12 -3.39 -15.90
CA ALA A 84 10.02 -1.94 -15.98
C ALA A 84 8.97 -1.36 -15.02
N GLN A 85 9.27 -0.17 -14.51
CA GLN A 85 8.42 0.66 -13.65
C GLN A 85 7.97 0.02 -12.32
N LEU A 86 8.57 -1.10 -11.91
CA LEU A 86 8.17 -1.82 -10.71
C LEU A 86 8.58 -1.06 -9.44
N ARG A 87 7.66 -0.99 -8.48
CA ARG A 87 7.93 -0.64 -7.08
C ARG A 87 7.42 -1.74 -6.16
N VAL A 88 8.25 -2.17 -5.22
CA VAL A 88 7.98 -3.32 -4.36
C VAL A 88 8.60 -3.14 -2.96
N THR A 89 7.90 -3.63 -1.94
CA THR A 89 8.40 -3.77 -0.58
C THR A 89 9.12 -5.10 -0.44
N TYR A 90 10.32 -5.09 0.15
CA TYR A 90 11.12 -6.29 0.38
C TYR A 90 11.74 -6.28 1.78
N ARG A 91 12.25 -7.45 2.18
CA ARG A 91 13.06 -7.64 3.38
C ARG A 91 14.04 -8.78 3.19
N PHE A 92 15.05 -8.84 4.04
CA PHE A 92 15.92 -10.00 4.12
C PHE A 92 15.44 -10.95 5.22
N LEU A 93 15.44 -12.25 4.93
CA LEU A 93 15.19 -13.31 5.90
C LEU A 93 16.46 -14.11 6.14
N ALA A 94 16.94 -14.18 7.39
CA ALA A 94 18.11 -14.95 7.79
C ALA A 94 17.75 -15.94 8.90
N GLY A 95 17.28 -17.13 8.54
CA GLY A 95 16.56 -18.02 9.46
C GLY A 95 15.19 -17.42 9.79
N ASP A 96 14.86 -17.31 11.08
CA ASP A 96 13.59 -16.73 11.55
C ASP A 96 13.65 -15.19 11.66
N ASP A 97 14.83 -14.60 11.48
CA ASP A 97 15.04 -13.15 11.61
C ASP A 97 14.70 -12.43 10.30
N ALA A 98 13.88 -11.37 10.40
CA ALA A 98 13.52 -10.47 9.31
C ALA A 98 14.03 -9.05 9.59
N TYR A 99 14.64 -8.40 8.61
CA TYR A 99 15.12 -7.02 8.73
C TYR A 99 15.14 -6.30 7.39
N ALA A 100 15.02 -4.97 7.49
CA ALA A 100 15.16 -4.06 6.37
C ALA A 100 16.59 -4.11 5.80
N ASP A 101 16.76 -3.67 4.55
CA ASP A 101 18.09 -3.46 3.99
C ASP A 101 18.78 -2.29 4.71
N PRO A 102 19.90 -2.52 5.43
CA PRO A 102 20.58 -1.48 6.19
C PRO A 102 21.16 -0.35 5.34
N TYR A 103 21.35 -0.57 4.04
CA TYR A 103 21.90 0.40 3.10
C TYR A 103 20.83 1.08 2.25
N ASN A 104 19.55 0.71 2.42
CA ASN A 104 18.44 1.33 1.73
C ASN A 104 17.79 2.41 2.63
N PRO A 105 17.85 3.71 2.25
CA PRO A 105 17.23 4.78 3.02
C PRO A 105 15.70 4.77 2.96
N ALA A 106 15.09 4.03 2.03
CA ALA A 106 13.66 3.88 1.87
C ALA A 106 13.16 2.66 2.65
N GLY A 107 12.88 2.85 3.94
CA GLY A 107 12.23 1.88 4.82
C GLY A 107 10.70 1.86 4.71
N ALA A 108 10.12 0.82 5.30
CA ALA A 108 8.68 0.65 5.50
C ALA A 108 8.43 -0.08 6.83
N GLY A 109 8.52 0.66 7.94
CA GLY A 109 8.57 0.05 9.28
C GLY A 109 9.95 -0.54 9.60
N GLY A 110 10.01 -1.32 10.68
CA GLY A 110 11.29 -1.77 11.27
C GLY A 110 12.04 -2.87 10.49
N ASP A 111 11.34 -3.64 9.65
CA ASP A 111 11.86 -4.86 9.04
C ASP A 111 11.80 -4.89 7.51
N ARG A 112 11.42 -3.78 6.86
CA ARG A 112 11.24 -3.72 5.40
C ARG A 112 11.86 -2.49 4.77
N SER A 113 12.16 -2.62 3.49
CA SER A 113 12.65 -1.57 2.61
C SER A 113 11.85 -1.55 1.31
N LEU A 114 11.94 -0.45 0.57
CA LEU A 114 11.29 -0.26 -0.72
C LEU A 114 12.33 -0.31 -1.82
N ALA A 115 12.11 -1.16 -2.83
CA ALA A 115 12.85 -1.15 -4.08
C ALA A 115 11.97 -0.52 -5.16
N ALA A 116 12.58 0.25 -6.05
CA ALA A 116 11.95 0.74 -7.25
C ALA A 116 12.94 0.67 -8.40
N THR A 117 12.49 0.21 -9.57
CA THR A 117 13.31 0.30 -10.76
C THR A 117 13.53 1.77 -11.14
N PRO A 118 14.66 2.13 -11.77
CA PRO A 118 14.98 3.52 -12.09
C PRO A 118 13.94 4.26 -12.96
N ASP A 119 13.13 3.53 -13.71
CA ASP A 119 12.05 4.06 -14.55
C ASP A 119 10.67 4.11 -13.84
N ALA A 120 10.57 3.64 -12.60
CA ALA A 120 9.32 3.68 -11.84
C ALA A 120 8.86 5.12 -11.60
N PRO A 121 7.55 5.42 -11.75
CA PRO A 121 7.01 6.74 -11.47
C PRO A 121 7.42 7.26 -10.08
N ALA A 122 7.80 8.53 -10.03
CA ALA A 122 8.18 9.19 -8.80
C ALA A 122 6.97 9.31 -7.84
N GLN A 123 7.25 9.24 -6.55
CA GLN A 123 6.29 9.47 -5.47
C GLN A 123 6.71 10.72 -4.68
N PRO A 124 6.65 11.93 -5.28
CA PRO A 124 7.33 13.12 -4.76
C PRO A 124 6.82 13.58 -3.39
N HIS A 125 5.57 13.29 -3.06
CA HIS A 125 4.97 13.66 -1.78
C HIS A 125 5.30 12.69 -0.66
N TRP A 126 5.76 11.47 -0.98
CA TRP A 126 6.06 10.46 0.02
C TRP A 126 7.53 10.59 0.44
N PRO A 127 7.82 11.09 1.66
CA PRO A 127 9.20 11.27 2.09
C PRO A 127 9.89 9.92 2.25
N LEU A 128 11.23 9.94 2.15
CA LEU A 128 12.06 8.83 2.59
C LEU A 128 11.96 8.71 4.11
N VAL A 129 11.80 7.47 4.57
CA VAL A 129 11.69 7.11 5.99
C VAL A 129 12.60 5.91 6.17
N GLY A 130 13.66 6.04 6.95
CA GLY A 130 14.54 4.93 7.29
C GLY A 130 13.82 3.89 8.17
N ALA A 131 14.30 2.64 8.15
CA ALA A 131 13.69 1.56 8.94
C ALA A 131 13.76 1.78 10.47
N THR A 132 14.61 2.69 10.94
CA THR A 132 14.72 3.06 12.37
C THR A 132 14.02 4.37 12.72
N ASP A 133 13.41 5.04 11.75
CA ASP A 133 12.76 6.32 11.96
C ASP A 133 11.43 6.15 12.69
N VAL A 134 11.16 7.09 13.59
CA VAL A 134 9.88 7.17 14.30
C VAL A 134 9.00 8.22 13.62
N LEU A 135 7.90 7.78 13.02
CA LEU A 135 7.00 8.66 12.31
C LEU A 135 6.19 9.57 13.25
N PRO A 136 6.04 10.87 12.94
CA PRO A 136 5.18 11.75 13.71
C PRO A 136 3.72 11.38 13.51
N LEU A 137 3.00 11.20 14.61
CA LEU A 137 1.56 10.89 14.58
C LEU A 137 0.72 12.18 14.65
N PRO A 138 -0.49 12.20 14.06
CA PRO A 138 -1.44 13.29 14.24
C PRO A 138 -1.68 13.60 15.72
N ARG A 139 -1.72 14.90 16.03
CA ARG A 139 -1.95 15.41 17.38
C ARG A 139 -3.32 14.99 17.92
N THR A 140 -4.35 15.09 17.09
CA THR A 140 -5.71 14.71 17.50
C THR A 140 -5.82 13.19 17.58
N ARG A 141 -6.18 12.73 18.78
CA ARG A 141 -6.38 11.32 19.12
C ARG A 141 -7.75 11.14 19.74
N LEU A 142 -8.61 10.40 19.05
CA LEU A 142 -9.94 10.05 19.54
C LEU A 142 -9.91 8.66 20.18
N ARG A 143 -10.54 8.54 21.34
CA ARG A 143 -10.78 7.26 22.00
C ARG A 143 -12.17 6.79 21.60
N TRP A 144 -12.23 5.88 20.64
CA TRP A 144 -13.49 5.32 20.18
C TRP A 144 -13.76 4.01 20.91
N THR A 145 -14.67 4.03 21.88
CA THR A 145 -15.17 2.81 22.53
C THR A 145 -16.44 2.42 21.78
N SER A 146 -16.35 1.35 20.99
CA SER A 146 -17.47 0.93 20.15
C SER A 146 -18.33 -0.09 20.87
N GLU A 147 -19.63 0.20 20.97
CA GLU A 147 -20.60 -0.76 21.49
C GLU A 147 -20.87 -1.84 20.43
N ARG A 148 -21.03 -1.44 19.17
CA ARG A 148 -21.29 -2.36 18.04
C ARG A 148 -20.13 -3.30 17.74
N LEU A 149 -18.90 -2.77 17.72
CA LEU A 149 -17.71 -3.55 17.35
C LEU A 149 -16.95 -4.11 18.55
N GLY A 150 -17.38 -3.77 19.77
CA GLY A 150 -16.71 -4.15 20.99
C GLY A 150 -15.35 -3.47 21.21
N GLY A 151 -15.12 -3.10 22.47
CA GLY A 151 -13.84 -2.61 22.95
C GLY A 151 -13.42 -1.25 22.40
N ARG A 152 -12.19 -0.87 22.75
CA ARG A 152 -11.65 0.47 22.47
C ARG A 152 -10.67 0.48 21.29
N ARG A 153 -10.78 1.49 20.43
CA ARG A 153 -9.90 1.82 19.30
C ARG A 153 -9.31 3.21 19.51
N THR A 154 -8.11 3.43 18.99
CA THR A 154 -7.50 4.77 18.92
C THR A 154 -7.57 5.24 17.50
N VAL A 155 -8.35 6.29 17.23
CA VAL A 155 -8.44 6.91 15.91
C VAL A 155 -7.60 8.18 15.90
N ARG A 156 -6.80 8.38 14.86
CA ARG A 156 -6.06 9.62 14.64
C ARG A 156 -6.77 10.46 13.60
N VAL A 157 -6.73 11.79 13.78
CA VAL A 157 -7.36 12.75 12.88
C VAL A 157 -6.37 13.85 12.52
N HIS A 158 -6.29 14.20 11.24
CA HIS A 158 -5.34 15.19 10.73
C HIS A 158 -6.01 16.13 9.71
N PRO A 159 -6.14 17.45 10.00
CA PRO A 159 -6.67 18.44 9.06
C PRO A 159 -5.59 18.86 8.06
N VAL A 160 -5.68 18.39 6.83
CA VAL A 160 -4.80 18.75 5.71
C VAL A 160 -5.30 20.05 5.09
N GLY A 161 -4.41 21.02 4.89
CA GLY A 161 -4.76 22.28 4.22
C GLY A 161 -5.86 23.10 4.92
N GLY A 162 -6.11 22.88 6.21
CA GLY A 162 -7.16 23.54 6.98
C GLY A 162 -8.41 22.70 7.24
N GLY A 163 -8.47 21.46 6.72
CA GLY A 163 -9.60 20.55 6.92
C GLY A 163 -10.72 20.75 5.91
N GLY A 164 -11.58 19.73 5.76
CA GLY A 164 -12.60 19.69 4.72
C GLY A 164 -13.34 18.36 4.71
N PRO A 165 -13.76 17.84 3.54
CA PRO A 165 -14.32 16.50 3.41
C PRO A 165 -13.51 15.46 4.19
N VAL A 166 -14.18 14.54 4.87
CA VAL A 166 -13.52 13.46 5.58
C VAL A 166 -12.97 12.46 4.58
N VAL A 167 -11.68 12.15 4.67
CA VAL A 167 -11.07 11.01 3.99
C VAL A 167 -10.82 9.93 5.03
N LEU A 168 -11.69 8.93 5.06
CA LEU A 168 -11.57 7.77 5.94
C LEU A 168 -10.59 6.77 5.32
N LEU A 169 -9.38 6.73 5.88
CA LEU A 169 -8.33 5.80 5.49
C LEU A 169 -8.50 4.48 6.26
N LEU A 170 -8.93 3.44 5.54
CA LEU A 170 -8.92 2.07 6.04
C LEU A 170 -7.47 1.58 6.16
N ASP A 171 -7.25 0.59 7.02
CA ASP A 171 -5.90 0.16 7.43
C ASP A 171 -5.07 1.34 7.96
N GLY A 172 -5.71 2.21 8.75
CA GLY A 172 -5.15 3.49 9.17
C GLY A 172 -3.83 3.38 9.94
N ASP A 173 -3.58 2.27 10.62
CA ASP A 173 -2.31 2.02 11.30
C ASP A 173 -1.14 1.87 10.30
N ASP A 174 -1.35 1.24 9.14
CA ASP A 174 -0.31 1.13 8.12
C ASP A 174 0.07 2.52 7.58
N TRP A 175 -0.94 3.37 7.34
CA TRP A 175 -0.80 4.76 6.89
C TRP A 175 -0.30 5.73 7.97
N LEU A 176 -0.10 5.25 9.21
CA LEU A 176 0.50 6.02 10.29
C LEU A 176 1.92 5.57 10.61
N TYR A 177 2.15 4.25 10.62
CA TYR A 177 3.37 3.66 11.17
C TYR A 177 4.32 3.09 10.11
N LEU A 178 3.81 2.72 8.93
CA LEU A 178 4.64 2.21 7.84
C LEU A 178 4.88 3.25 6.76
N HIS A 179 3.85 4.07 6.48
CA HIS A 179 3.84 5.04 5.40
C HIS A 179 3.32 6.38 5.93
N PRO A 180 4.09 7.48 5.91
CA PRO A 180 3.71 8.74 6.54
C PRO A 180 2.67 9.50 5.71
N ALA A 181 1.42 9.02 5.68
CA ALA A 181 0.38 9.58 4.83
C ALA A 181 0.05 11.03 5.18
N THR A 182 0.18 11.44 6.46
CA THR A 182 0.02 12.84 6.86
C THR A 182 0.94 13.78 6.08
N ALA A 183 2.24 13.47 6.04
CA ALA A 183 3.24 14.24 5.31
C ALA A 183 2.95 14.25 3.81
N ALA A 184 2.50 13.13 3.26
CA ALA A 184 2.20 13.00 1.84
C ALA A 184 0.98 13.84 1.42
N PHE A 185 -0.10 13.79 2.20
CA PHE A 185 -1.29 14.62 1.93
C PHE A 185 -1.02 16.11 2.20
N ASP A 186 -0.25 16.46 3.24
CA ASP A 186 0.16 17.85 3.49
C ASP A 186 1.01 18.40 2.34
N SER A 187 1.96 17.61 1.84
CA SER A 187 2.80 17.97 0.69
C SER A 187 1.96 18.20 -0.57
N ALA A 188 1.03 17.28 -0.87
CA ALA A 188 0.14 17.41 -2.02
C ALA A 188 -0.84 18.59 -1.90
N ALA A 189 -1.29 18.91 -0.69
CA ALA A 189 -2.14 20.09 -0.48
C ALA A 189 -1.35 21.39 -0.61
N ALA A 190 -0.11 21.42 -0.11
CA ALA A 190 0.78 22.57 -0.27
C ALA A 190 1.17 22.83 -1.73
N SER A 191 1.21 21.80 -2.59
CA SER A 191 1.41 21.94 -4.04
C SER A 191 0.14 22.25 -4.83
N GLY A 192 -1.03 22.27 -4.18
CA GLY A 192 -2.32 22.51 -4.83
C GLY A 192 -2.88 21.29 -5.58
N GLU A 193 -2.28 20.11 -5.42
CA GLU A 193 -2.71 18.86 -6.06
C GLU A 193 -3.77 18.10 -5.24
N MET A 194 -3.93 18.46 -3.97
CA MET A 194 -4.96 17.93 -3.07
C MET A 194 -5.76 19.09 -2.46
N PRO A 195 -7.10 19.11 -2.55
CA PRO A 195 -7.88 20.11 -1.83
C PRO A 195 -7.78 19.91 -0.31
N PRO A 196 -8.15 20.91 0.51
CA PRO A 196 -8.27 20.73 1.96
C PRO A 196 -9.18 19.55 2.31
N VAL A 197 -8.70 18.67 3.19
CA VAL A 197 -9.41 17.46 3.64
C VAL A 197 -9.09 17.16 5.09
N THR A 198 -9.89 16.31 5.71
CA THR A 198 -9.60 15.81 7.06
C THR A 198 -9.39 14.30 7.01
N LEU A 199 -8.16 13.87 7.23
CA LEU A 199 -7.82 12.46 7.28
C LEU A 199 -8.30 11.85 8.59
N VAL A 200 -9.01 10.74 8.51
CA VAL A 200 -9.40 9.92 9.66
C VAL A 200 -8.83 8.53 9.46
N PHE A 201 -7.88 8.15 10.32
CA PHE A 201 -7.17 6.88 10.22
C PHE A 201 -7.93 5.80 10.99
N LEU A 202 -8.62 4.91 10.28
CA LEU A 202 -9.45 3.86 10.87
C LEU A 202 -8.61 2.61 11.18
N PRO A 203 -8.38 2.27 12.47
CA PRO A 203 -7.72 1.02 12.81
C PRO A 203 -8.70 -0.15 12.67
N ALA A 204 -8.19 -1.32 12.30
CA ALA A 204 -8.94 -2.56 12.30
C ALA A 204 -8.40 -3.49 13.41
N LYS A 205 -9.30 -4.09 14.21
CA LYS A 205 -8.87 -5.11 15.20
C LYS A 205 -8.92 -6.51 14.62
N ASP A 206 -10.07 -6.86 14.07
CA ASP A 206 -10.26 -8.08 13.28
C ASP A 206 -10.54 -7.66 11.84
N ARG A 207 -9.46 -7.44 11.08
CA ARG A 207 -9.53 -6.94 9.71
C ARG A 207 -10.42 -7.82 8.83
N GLY A 208 -10.37 -9.15 8.99
CA GLY A 208 -11.17 -10.08 8.21
C GLY A 208 -12.65 -9.97 8.53
N ALA A 209 -13.00 -9.93 9.82
CA ALA A 209 -14.40 -9.83 10.25
C ALA A 209 -15.00 -8.44 10.01
N GLU A 210 -14.22 -7.37 10.18
CA GLU A 210 -14.66 -5.98 10.06
C GLU A 210 -14.78 -5.52 8.60
N PHE A 211 -13.88 -5.94 7.71
CA PHE A 211 -13.89 -5.52 6.30
C PHE A 211 -14.66 -6.44 5.35
N GLY A 212 -15.04 -7.64 5.80
CA GLY A 212 -15.82 -8.58 5.00
C GLY A 212 -17.29 -8.20 4.93
N CYS A 213 -17.70 -7.42 3.92
CA CYS A 213 -19.07 -7.08 3.50
C CYS A 213 -20.20 -7.24 4.55
N ARG A 214 -20.01 -6.67 5.75
CA ARG A 214 -20.94 -6.74 6.89
C ARG A 214 -21.28 -5.33 7.36
N PRO A 215 -22.52 -5.12 7.86
CA PRO A 215 -22.98 -3.77 8.19
C PRO A 215 -22.33 -3.21 9.46
N ALA A 216 -21.92 -4.07 10.40
CA ALA A 216 -21.53 -3.65 11.75
C ALA A 216 -20.43 -2.57 11.80
N LEU A 217 -19.41 -2.66 10.94
CA LEU A 217 -18.37 -1.63 10.85
C LEU A 217 -18.96 -0.29 10.42
N TRP A 218 -19.75 -0.30 9.36
CA TRP A 218 -20.28 0.91 8.74
C TRP A 218 -21.40 1.57 9.55
N GLU A 219 -22.20 0.77 10.25
CA GLU A 219 -23.11 1.26 11.29
C GLU A 219 -22.34 1.95 12.41
N ALA A 220 -21.25 1.36 12.89
CA ALA A 220 -20.43 1.96 13.94
C ALA A 220 -19.69 3.21 13.45
N VAL A 221 -19.25 3.25 12.19
CA VAL A 221 -18.67 4.45 11.58
C VAL A 221 -19.71 5.58 11.56
N ARG A 222 -20.93 5.29 11.09
CA ARG A 222 -22.04 6.26 10.99
C ARG A 222 -22.49 6.75 12.37
N ASP A 223 -22.78 5.83 13.28
CA ASP A 223 -23.49 6.12 14.53
C ASP A 223 -22.54 6.54 15.66
N GLU A 224 -21.26 6.16 15.59
CA GLU A 224 -20.29 6.37 16.68
C GLU A 224 -19.09 7.20 16.23
N LEU A 225 -18.39 6.79 15.16
CA LEU A 225 -17.12 7.42 14.79
C LEU A 225 -17.27 8.83 14.21
N LEU A 226 -18.12 9.02 13.22
CA LEU A 226 -18.29 10.35 12.60
C LEU A 226 -18.80 11.40 13.58
N PRO A 227 -19.75 11.09 14.49
CA PRO A 227 -20.09 12.00 15.59
C PRO A 227 -18.90 12.36 16.48
N LEU A 228 -18.01 11.39 16.78
CA LEU A 228 -16.78 11.66 17.55
C LEU A 228 -15.81 12.58 16.78
N VAL A 229 -15.69 12.41 15.45
CA VAL A 229 -14.88 13.30 14.61
C VAL A 229 -15.45 14.72 14.61
N ALA A 230 -16.76 14.86 14.42
CA ALA A 230 -17.44 16.17 14.46
C ALA A 230 -17.27 16.87 15.82
N GLY A 231 -17.33 16.13 16.92
CA GLY A 231 -17.14 16.65 18.28
C GLY A 231 -15.68 16.91 18.68
N SER A 232 -14.69 16.58 17.82
CA SER A 232 -13.27 16.66 18.17
C SER A 232 -12.68 18.08 18.16
N GLY A 233 -13.38 19.04 17.55
CA GLY A 233 -12.88 20.40 17.32
C GLY A 233 -11.89 20.52 16.16
N VAL A 234 -11.54 19.41 15.48
CA VAL A 234 -10.80 19.46 14.22
C VAL A 234 -11.73 19.91 13.10
N PRO A 235 -11.35 20.87 12.24
CA PRO A 235 -12.15 21.23 11.07
C PRO A 235 -12.37 19.99 10.19
N ALA A 236 -13.62 19.61 9.97
CA ALA A 236 -14.01 18.45 9.17
C ALA A 236 -15.43 18.63 8.65
N ASP A 237 -15.73 18.07 7.48
CA ASP A 237 -17.07 17.93 6.92
C ASP A 237 -17.42 16.44 6.80
N PRO A 238 -18.01 15.83 7.85
CA PRO A 238 -18.44 14.43 7.81
C PRO A 238 -19.58 14.16 6.82
N GLY A 239 -20.31 15.19 6.38
CA GLY A 239 -21.37 15.07 5.38
C GLY A 239 -20.84 14.76 3.97
N ARG A 240 -19.53 14.94 3.77
CA ARG A 240 -18.82 14.56 2.54
C ARG A 240 -17.68 13.61 2.89
N THR A 241 -18.00 12.32 2.97
CA THR A 241 -17.00 11.29 3.28
C THR A 241 -16.51 10.59 2.02
N VAL A 242 -15.20 10.56 1.85
CA VAL A 242 -14.45 9.70 0.93
C VAL A 242 -13.93 8.52 1.73
N VAL A 243 -14.16 7.30 1.24
CA VAL A 243 -13.56 6.10 1.83
C VAL A 243 -12.44 5.62 0.93
N ALA A 244 -11.24 5.50 1.49
CA ALA A 244 -10.08 4.99 0.78
C ALA A 244 -9.55 3.73 1.46
N GLY A 245 -9.30 2.67 0.68
CA GLY A 245 -8.87 1.39 1.22
C GLY A 245 -8.24 0.46 0.20
N GLN A 246 -7.44 -0.47 0.70
CA GLN A 246 -6.64 -1.39 -0.11
C GLN A 246 -7.05 -2.83 0.17
N SER A 247 -7.00 -3.72 -0.81
CA SER A 247 -7.32 -5.15 -0.59
C SER A 247 -8.73 -5.31 0.02
N LEU A 248 -8.86 -5.99 1.16
CA LEU A 248 -10.13 -6.07 1.92
C LEU A 248 -10.68 -4.70 2.31
N GLY A 249 -9.83 -3.70 2.57
CA GLY A 249 -10.28 -2.32 2.78
C GLY A 249 -10.98 -1.76 1.54
N GLY A 250 -10.43 -1.98 0.35
CA GLY A 250 -11.06 -1.57 -0.91
C GLY A 250 -12.41 -2.26 -1.14
N LEU A 251 -12.52 -3.56 -0.83
CA LEU A 251 -13.78 -4.30 -0.80
C LEU A 251 -14.78 -3.66 0.17
N SER A 252 -14.36 -3.36 1.39
CA SER A 252 -15.19 -2.76 2.44
C SER A 252 -15.68 -1.36 2.05
N ALA A 253 -14.81 -0.55 1.43
CA ALA A 253 -15.15 0.78 0.95
C ALA A 253 -16.25 0.75 -0.11
N LEU A 254 -16.15 -0.16 -1.07
CA LEU A 254 -17.17 -0.37 -2.09
C LEU A 254 -18.47 -0.91 -1.49
N TYR A 255 -18.39 -1.87 -0.57
CA TYR A 255 -19.56 -2.35 0.16
C TYR A 255 -20.28 -1.21 0.90
N ALA A 256 -19.53 -0.34 1.57
CA ALA A 256 -20.08 0.84 2.26
C ALA A 256 -20.83 1.75 1.30
N ALA A 257 -20.25 2.04 0.14
CA ALA A 257 -20.89 2.90 -0.86
C ALA A 257 -22.18 2.33 -1.43
N LEU A 258 -22.30 1.00 -1.52
CA LEU A 258 -23.51 0.33 -1.99
C LEU A 258 -24.62 0.25 -0.93
N GLU A 259 -24.26 -0.01 0.33
CA GLU A 259 -25.24 -0.28 1.39
C GLU A 259 -25.53 0.93 2.28
N PHE A 260 -24.64 1.93 2.28
CA PHE A 260 -24.75 3.17 3.05
C PHE A 260 -24.52 4.39 2.13
N PRO A 261 -25.36 4.60 1.10
CA PRO A 261 -25.16 5.66 0.10
C PRO A 261 -25.21 7.08 0.69
N ASP A 262 -25.94 7.27 1.79
CA ASP A 262 -25.99 8.56 2.52
C ASP A 262 -24.70 8.84 3.32
N LEU A 263 -23.88 7.80 3.56
CA LEU A 263 -22.64 7.90 4.31
C LEU A 263 -21.43 8.15 3.40
N VAL A 264 -21.34 7.40 2.30
CA VAL A 264 -20.15 7.37 1.45
C VAL A 264 -20.40 8.07 0.13
N SER A 265 -19.82 9.25 0.00
CA SER A 265 -19.97 10.09 -1.20
C SER A 265 -19.02 9.71 -2.33
N ARG A 266 -17.85 9.13 -2.00
CA ARG A 266 -16.77 8.84 -2.96
C ARG A 266 -15.92 7.67 -2.47
N VAL A 267 -15.31 6.94 -3.40
CA VAL A 267 -14.43 5.81 -3.08
C VAL A 267 -13.12 5.90 -3.85
N ALA A 268 -12.01 5.61 -3.17
CA ALA A 268 -10.71 5.29 -3.78
C ALA A 268 -10.29 3.89 -3.32
N CYS A 269 -10.31 2.92 -4.21
CA CYS A 269 -10.05 1.52 -3.86
C CYS A 269 -8.90 0.96 -4.68
N GLN A 270 -7.97 0.28 -3.99
CA GLN A 270 -6.69 -0.13 -4.57
C GLN A 270 -6.53 -1.62 -4.35
N SER A 271 -6.29 -2.36 -5.42
CA SER A 271 -6.19 -3.83 -5.41
C SER A 271 -7.34 -4.46 -4.62
N ALA A 272 -8.56 -3.95 -4.79
CA ALA A 272 -9.71 -4.35 -3.97
C ALA A 272 -9.93 -5.87 -4.10
N SER A 273 -10.20 -6.56 -2.98
CA SER A 273 -10.39 -8.01 -2.94
C SER A 273 -11.75 -8.42 -3.53
N LEU A 274 -11.99 -8.08 -4.79
CA LEU A 274 -13.25 -8.26 -5.50
C LEU A 274 -13.53 -9.73 -5.86
N TRP A 275 -12.61 -10.63 -5.55
CA TRP A 275 -12.82 -12.08 -5.55
C TRP A 275 -13.56 -12.58 -4.30
N TRP A 276 -13.58 -11.78 -3.23
CA TRP A 276 -14.02 -12.21 -1.91
C TRP A 276 -15.50 -12.62 -1.87
N THR A 277 -15.76 -13.68 -1.11
CA THR A 277 -17.07 -14.13 -0.65
C THR A 277 -16.96 -14.56 0.83
N PRO A 278 -18.08 -14.67 1.58
CA PRO A 278 -18.03 -15.12 2.98
C PRO A 278 -17.31 -16.47 3.18
N ASP A 279 -17.40 -17.35 2.19
CA ASP A 279 -16.82 -18.70 2.24
C ASP A 279 -15.47 -18.81 1.51
N ALA A 280 -14.90 -17.70 1.00
CA ALA A 280 -13.68 -17.74 0.19
C ALA A 280 -12.49 -18.36 0.92
N ALA A 281 -12.38 -18.15 2.24
CA ALA A 281 -11.32 -18.74 3.06
C ALA A 281 -11.41 -20.27 3.19
N ALA A 282 -12.58 -20.86 2.93
CA ALA A 282 -12.78 -22.31 2.94
C ALA A 282 -12.49 -22.96 1.57
N LEU A 283 -12.25 -22.17 0.52
CA LEU A 283 -11.90 -22.68 -0.80
C LEU A 283 -10.43 -23.12 -0.83
N PRO A 284 -10.08 -24.17 -1.60
CA PRO A 284 -8.68 -24.53 -1.86
C PRO A 284 -7.88 -23.39 -2.49
N ASP A 285 -8.57 -22.54 -3.25
CA ASP A 285 -8.05 -21.32 -3.83
C ASP A 285 -9.04 -20.17 -3.54
N PRO A 286 -8.70 -19.25 -2.62
CA PRO A 286 -9.61 -18.17 -2.22
C PRO A 286 -10.04 -17.26 -3.38
N LEU A 287 -9.20 -17.12 -4.41
CA LEU A 287 -9.50 -16.31 -5.61
C LEU A 287 -10.32 -17.09 -6.64
N GLY A 288 -10.44 -18.42 -6.50
CA GLY A 288 -11.13 -19.30 -7.45
C GLY A 288 -12.66 -19.28 -7.34
N GLY A 289 -13.22 -18.42 -6.49
CA GLY A 289 -14.66 -18.21 -6.36
C GLY A 289 -15.28 -17.51 -7.58
N PRO A 290 -16.58 -17.14 -7.50
CA PRO A 290 -17.25 -16.44 -8.59
C PRO A 290 -16.54 -15.12 -8.94
N VAL A 291 -16.39 -14.86 -10.24
CA VAL A 291 -15.78 -13.60 -10.71
C VAL A 291 -16.56 -12.40 -10.18
N GLY A 292 -15.84 -11.42 -9.62
CA GLY A 292 -16.40 -10.24 -8.95
C GLY A 292 -17.06 -10.48 -7.58
N GLY A 293 -17.02 -11.72 -7.07
CA GLY A 293 -17.32 -12.05 -5.68
C GLY A 293 -18.70 -11.57 -5.21
N THR A 294 -18.79 -11.23 -3.93
CA THR A 294 -20.03 -10.71 -3.32
C THR A 294 -20.50 -9.40 -3.95
N LEU A 295 -19.59 -8.50 -4.33
CA LEU A 295 -20.00 -7.18 -4.85
C LEU A 295 -20.61 -7.24 -6.24
N ALA A 296 -20.14 -8.13 -7.11
CA ALA A 296 -20.78 -8.32 -8.42
C ALA A 296 -22.23 -8.80 -8.28
N ALA A 297 -22.53 -9.65 -7.30
CA ALA A 297 -23.91 -10.08 -7.03
C ALA A 297 -24.81 -8.90 -6.60
N ARG A 298 -24.29 -7.99 -5.74
CA ARG A 298 -25.01 -6.79 -5.31
C ARG A 298 -25.24 -5.80 -6.46
N LEU A 299 -24.19 -5.53 -7.25
CA LEU A 299 -24.28 -4.62 -8.39
C LEU A 299 -25.21 -5.10 -9.49
N ARG A 300 -25.39 -6.42 -9.66
CA ARG A 300 -26.38 -6.98 -10.61
C ARG A 300 -27.83 -6.64 -10.25
N ALA A 301 -28.11 -6.26 -8.99
CA ALA A 301 -29.41 -5.70 -8.62
C ALA A 301 -29.65 -4.28 -9.18
N ARG A 302 -28.63 -3.67 -9.79
CA ARG A 302 -28.62 -2.33 -10.38
C ARG A 302 -29.07 -1.23 -9.40
N PRO A 303 -28.33 -1.02 -8.30
CA PRO A 303 -28.55 0.15 -7.46
C PRO A 303 -28.31 1.43 -8.27
N ASP A 304 -28.91 2.56 -7.88
CA ASP A 304 -28.60 3.86 -8.47
C ASP A 304 -27.30 4.39 -7.88
N LEU A 305 -26.24 4.42 -8.68
CA LEU A 305 -24.92 4.95 -8.29
C LEU A 305 -24.60 6.29 -8.97
N SER A 306 -25.59 6.97 -9.56
CA SER A 306 -25.39 8.21 -10.33
C SER A 306 -24.70 9.35 -9.56
N GLY A 307 -24.82 9.38 -8.23
CA GLY A 307 -24.15 10.36 -7.37
C GLY A 307 -22.72 10.00 -6.94
N LEU A 308 -22.25 8.80 -7.25
CA LEU A 308 -21.01 8.23 -6.73
C LEU A 308 -19.86 8.37 -7.73
N ARG A 309 -18.67 8.74 -7.24
CA ARG A 309 -17.42 8.61 -8.00
C ARG A 309 -16.54 7.55 -7.35
N ILE A 310 -16.00 6.65 -8.18
CA ILE A 310 -15.17 5.54 -7.73
C ILE A 310 -13.88 5.53 -8.54
N ALA A 311 -12.75 5.69 -7.87
CA ALA A 311 -11.45 5.40 -8.43
C ALA A 311 -11.06 3.97 -8.08
N PHE A 312 -10.82 3.15 -9.10
CA PHE A 312 -10.25 1.82 -9.00
C PHE A 312 -8.80 1.86 -9.46
N ASP A 313 -7.92 1.26 -8.66
CA ASP A 313 -6.57 0.90 -9.05
C ASP A 313 -6.34 -0.58 -8.76
N VAL A 314 -5.62 -1.29 -9.62
CA VAL A 314 -5.12 -2.64 -9.35
C VAL A 314 -3.78 -2.80 -10.04
N GLY A 315 -2.85 -3.47 -9.37
CA GLY A 315 -1.53 -3.75 -9.92
C GLY A 315 -1.59 -4.62 -11.16
N GLU A 316 -0.83 -4.28 -12.19
CA GLU A 316 -0.73 -5.06 -13.44
C GLU A 316 -0.14 -6.45 -13.21
N HIS A 317 0.66 -6.62 -12.15
CA HIS A 317 1.23 -7.91 -11.77
C HIS A 317 0.26 -8.76 -10.92
N GLU A 318 -0.90 -8.23 -10.53
CA GLU A 318 -1.95 -8.97 -9.81
C GLU A 318 -2.88 -9.72 -10.77
N THR A 319 -2.30 -10.50 -11.68
CA THR A 319 -3.01 -11.07 -12.84
C THR A 319 -4.26 -11.86 -12.49
N ARG A 320 -4.26 -12.52 -11.33
CA ARG A 320 -5.40 -13.31 -10.81
C ARG A 320 -6.55 -12.43 -10.28
N MET A 321 -6.27 -11.19 -9.86
CA MET A 321 -7.29 -10.25 -9.38
C MET A 321 -7.95 -9.46 -10.52
N LEU A 322 -7.23 -9.25 -11.64
CA LEU A 322 -7.70 -8.43 -12.76
C LEU A 322 -9.12 -8.79 -13.27
N PRO A 323 -9.50 -10.06 -13.47
CA PRO A 323 -10.84 -10.40 -13.94
C PRO A 323 -11.95 -10.01 -12.96
N HIS A 324 -11.69 -10.11 -11.66
CA HIS A 324 -12.65 -9.72 -10.63
C HIS A 324 -12.82 -8.20 -10.58
N CYS A 325 -11.71 -7.46 -10.66
CA CYS A 325 -11.73 -6.00 -10.71
C CYS A 325 -12.46 -5.50 -11.95
N ALA A 326 -12.09 -5.99 -13.15
CA ALA A 326 -12.70 -5.57 -14.42
C ALA A 326 -14.23 -5.76 -14.44
N LEU A 327 -14.74 -6.86 -13.88
CA LEU A 327 -16.18 -7.10 -13.82
C LEU A 327 -16.89 -6.09 -12.91
N VAL A 328 -16.37 -5.82 -11.72
CA VAL A 328 -17.00 -4.90 -10.76
C VAL A 328 -16.90 -3.45 -11.23
N GLU A 329 -15.77 -3.06 -11.84
CA GLU A 329 -15.59 -1.76 -12.49
C GLU A 329 -16.70 -1.50 -13.52
N GLY A 330 -16.90 -2.43 -14.46
CA GLY A 330 -17.93 -2.32 -15.49
C GLY A 330 -19.36 -2.36 -14.94
N LEU A 331 -19.62 -3.18 -13.91
CA LEU A 331 -20.93 -3.22 -13.26
C LEU A 331 -21.25 -1.93 -12.49
N ALA A 332 -20.24 -1.31 -11.86
CA ALA A 332 -20.42 -0.03 -11.17
C ALA A 332 -20.73 1.11 -12.16
N GLU A 333 -20.01 1.15 -13.29
CA GLU A 333 -20.27 2.11 -14.37
C GLU A 333 -21.67 1.91 -14.97
N GLN A 334 -22.08 0.67 -15.24
CA GLN A 334 -23.44 0.34 -15.73
C GLN A 334 -24.55 0.73 -14.75
N ALA A 335 -24.25 0.74 -13.45
CA ALA A 335 -25.15 1.19 -12.39
C ALA A 335 -25.17 2.73 -12.23
N GLY A 336 -24.40 3.47 -13.04
CA GLY A 336 -24.41 4.94 -13.12
C GLY A 336 -23.25 5.63 -12.41
N ALA A 337 -22.34 4.90 -11.77
CA ALA A 337 -21.20 5.52 -11.09
C ALA A 337 -20.26 6.20 -12.09
N THR A 338 -19.69 7.35 -11.71
CA THR A 338 -18.54 7.90 -12.43
C THR A 338 -17.31 7.12 -12.04
N VAL A 339 -16.76 6.34 -12.96
CA VAL A 339 -15.65 5.42 -12.69
C VAL A 339 -14.35 5.93 -13.31
N ARG A 340 -13.26 5.90 -12.55
CA ARG A 340 -11.89 5.96 -13.10
C ARG A 340 -11.20 4.64 -12.82
N VAL A 341 -10.65 4.05 -13.86
CA VAL A 341 -9.87 2.82 -13.77
C VAL A 341 -8.40 3.13 -14.04
N SER A 342 -7.53 2.67 -13.16
CA SER A 342 -6.08 2.75 -13.29
C SER A 342 -5.45 1.38 -13.09
N ARG A 343 -4.28 1.21 -13.71
CA ARG A 343 -3.44 0.03 -13.57
C ARG A 343 -2.04 0.51 -13.21
N SER A 344 -1.52 0.04 -12.09
CA SER A 344 -0.20 0.45 -11.59
C SER A 344 0.81 -0.65 -11.87
N ALA A 345 2.04 -0.30 -12.24
CA ALA A 345 3.16 -1.24 -12.39
C ALA A 345 3.63 -1.76 -11.01
N ALA A 346 2.77 -2.51 -10.34
CA ALA A 346 2.94 -3.02 -8.99
C ALA A 346 2.24 -4.37 -8.84
N GLY A 347 2.61 -5.11 -7.79
CA GLY A 347 1.81 -6.22 -7.27
C GLY A 347 0.84 -5.75 -6.18
N HIS A 348 0.39 -6.69 -5.35
CA HIS A 348 -0.44 -6.43 -4.17
C HIS A 348 0.36 -5.80 -3.01
N ASP A 349 0.95 -4.63 -3.26
CA ASP A 349 1.99 -4.00 -2.42
C ASP A 349 1.60 -2.59 -1.96
N ARG A 350 1.81 -2.31 -0.67
CA ARG A 350 1.59 -0.98 -0.10
C ARG A 350 2.45 0.11 -0.75
N ALA A 351 3.66 -0.23 -1.21
CA ALA A 351 4.53 0.70 -1.92
C ALA A 351 3.91 1.18 -3.23
N GLY A 352 3.19 0.29 -3.94
CA GLY A 352 2.40 0.65 -5.13
C GLY A 352 1.20 1.51 -4.75
N TRP A 353 0.50 1.15 -3.68
CA TRP A 353 -0.69 1.87 -3.22
C TRP A 353 -0.41 3.33 -2.81
N ARG A 354 0.79 3.68 -2.35
CA ARG A 354 1.14 5.08 -2.01
C ARG A 354 0.80 6.07 -3.13
N HIS A 355 1.20 5.78 -4.37
CA HIS A 355 0.95 6.68 -5.50
C HIS A 355 -0.55 6.77 -5.83
N ALA A 356 -1.18 5.61 -6.00
CA ALA A 356 -2.60 5.52 -6.33
C ALA A 356 -3.46 6.21 -5.25
N LEU A 357 -3.11 6.14 -3.96
CA LEU A 357 -3.88 6.73 -2.88
C LEU A 357 -4.08 8.25 -3.05
N LEU A 358 -2.98 9.00 -3.23
CA LEU A 358 -3.07 10.46 -3.42
C LEU A 358 -3.79 10.81 -4.72
N ARG A 359 -3.40 10.16 -5.82
CA ARG A 359 -3.96 10.37 -7.16
C ARG A 359 -5.47 10.13 -7.17
N ASP A 360 -5.93 9.06 -6.53
CA ASP A 360 -7.32 8.58 -6.56
C ASP A 360 -8.21 9.34 -5.61
N VAL A 361 -7.71 9.68 -4.41
CA VAL A 361 -8.44 10.56 -3.50
C VAL A 361 -8.60 11.96 -4.10
N ALA A 362 -7.55 12.54 -4.70
CA ALA A 362 -7.62 13.85 -5.34
C ALA A 362 -8.67 13.88 -6.47
N TRP A 363 -8.65 12.89 -7.37
CA TRP A 363 -9.63 12.78 -8.45
C TRP A 363 -11.06 12.52 -7.95
N ALA A 364 -11.21 11.77 -6.85
CA ALA A 364 -12.53 11.52 -6.26
C ALA A 364 -13.15 12.80 -5.67
N LEU A 365 -12.32 13.72 -5.17
CA LEU A 365 -12.74 14.97 -4.54
C LEU A 365 -13.08 16.09 -5.54
N GLY A 366 -12.55 16.04 -6.77
CA GLY A 366 -12.72 17.06 -7.83
C GLY A 366 -13.39 16.54 -9.10
#